data_AF-A0A7M3X9F9-F1
#
_entry.id   AF-A0A7M3X9F9-F1
#
_cell.length_a   1.000
_cell.length_b   1.000
_cell.length_c   1.000
_cell.angle_alpha   90.00
_cell.angle_beta   90.00
_cell.angle_gamma   90.00
#
_symmetry.space_group_name_H-M   'P 1'
#
loop_
_entity.id
_entity.type
_entity.pdbx_description
1 polymer ?
#
loop_
_entity_poly.entity_id
_entity_poly.type
_entity_poly.pdbx_seq_one_letter_code
_entity_poly.pdbx_strand_id
1 'polypeptide(L)' 'MAKKISAKARAAARKQRDKWKTKRWYTIRAPRHPWDFKPIGETIGESDEHIIGRVYEMTQQEFDG' A
#
# COMPACT_ATOMS: atom_id res chain seq x y z
N MET A 1 26.89 -13.26 -23.86
CA MET A 1 27.85 -13.67 -22.80
C MET A 1 27.29 -13.27 -21.45
N ALA A 2 26.87 -14.20 -20.59
CA ALA A 2 26.26 -13.87 -19.30
C ALA A 2 27.34 -13.37 -18.32
N LYS A 3 27.23 -12.10 -17.90
CA LYS A 3 28.19 -11.46 -16.99
C LYS A 3 28.11 -12.15 -15.62
N LYS A 4 29.21 -12.76 -15.15
CA LYS A 4 29.25 -13.45 -13.84
C LYS A 4 28.94 -12.46 -12.72
N ILE A 5 27.75 -12.57 -12.12
CA ILE A 5 27.35 -11.77 -10.96
C ILE A 5 28.24 -12.17 -9.77
N SER A 6 28.91 -11.19 -9.16
CA SER A 6 29.84 -11.42 -8.04
C SER A 6 29.10 -11.96 -6.80
N ALA A 7 29.82 -12.70 -5.94
CA ALA A 7 29.24 -13.23 -4.69
C ALA A 7 28.67 -12.12 -3.80
N LYS A 8 29.32 -10.95 -3.77
CA LYS A 8 28.86 -9.75 -3.07
C LYS A 8 27.53 -9.23 -3.62
N ALA A 9 27.37 -9.19 -4.95
CA ALA A 9 26.12 -8.78 -5.59
C ALA A 9 24.97 -9.76 -5.29
N ARG A 10 25.24 -11.07 -5.23
CA ARG A 10 24.23 -12.07 -4.82
C ARG A 10 23.82 -11.95 -3.36
N ALA A 11 24.76 -11.65 -2.46
CA ALA A 11 24.44 -11.41 -1.05
C ALA A 11 23.61 -10.13 -0.87
N ALA A 12 23.90 -9.07 -1.61
CA ALA A 12 23.12 -7.83 -1.60
C ALA A 12 21.69 -8.05 -2.13
N ALA A 13 21.53 -8.79 -3.23
CA ALA A 13 20.21 -9.13 -3.76
C ALA A 13 19.35 -9.95 -2.78
N ARG A 14 19.95 -10.84 -1.98
CA ARG A 14 19.24 -11.58 -0.92
C ARG A 14 18.87 -10.73 0.29
N LYS A 15 19.60 -9.64 0.55
CA LYS A 15 19.26 -8.66 1.59
C LYS A 15 18.14 -7.71 1.19
N GLN A 16 17.80 -7.67 -0.10
CA GLN A 16 16.64 -6.93 -0.58
C GLN A 16 15.38 -7.64 -0.08
N ARG A 17 14.81 -7.14 1.02
CA ARG A 17 13.52 -7.61 1.52
C ARG A 17 12.48 -7.38 0.43
N ASP A 18 11.59 -8.36 0.28
CA ASP A 18 10.48 -8.28 -0.66
C ASP A 18 9.61 -7.07 -0.30
N LYS A 19 9.57 -6.08 -1.21
CA LYS A 19 8.83 -4.82 -1.03
C LYS A 19 7.32 -5.02 -0.90
N TRP A 20 6.79 -6.15 -1.36
CA TRP A 20 5.38 -6.47 -1.16
C TRP A 20 5.14 -7.01 0.24
N LYS A 21 6.06 -7.82 0.77
CA LYS A 21 5.95 -8.38 2.13
C LYS A 21 6.07 -7.33 3.22
N THR A 22 6.69 -6.17 2.96
CA THR A 22 6.77 -5.09 3.94
C THR A 22 5.50 -4.25 4.01
N LYS A 23 4.64 -4.34 3.00
CA LYS A 23 3.41 -3.57 2.92
C LYS A 23 2.30 -4.15 3.81
N ARG A 24 1.41 -3.26 4.23
CA ARG A 24 0.22 -3.55 5.03
C ARG A 24 -1.00 -2.96 4.33
N TRP A 25 -2.12 -3.65 4.46
CA TRP A 25 -3.42 -3.17 4.00
C TRP A 25 -4.04 -2.26 5.06
N TYR A 26 -4.59 -1.15 4.60
CA TYR A 26 -5.28 -0.15 5.39
C TYR A 26 -6.70 0.02 4.85
N THR A 27 -7.68 0.05 5.74
CA THR A 27 -9.08 0.33 5.38
C THR A 27 -9.31 1.84 5.40
N ILE A 28 -9.78 2.38 4.27
CA ILE A 28 -10.22 3.77 4.18
C ILE A 28 -11.68 3.83 4.64
N ARG A 29 -11.95 4.75 5.57
CA ARG A 29 -13.28 4.96 6.14
C ARG A 29 -13.77 6.36 5.81
N ALA A 30 -15.05 6.47 5.53
CA ALA A 30 -15.73 7.75 5.37
C ALA A 30 -15.67 8.58 6.68
N PRO A 31 -15.90 9.90 6.60
CA PRO A 31 -16.06 10.73 7.79
C PRO A 31 -17.19 10.24 8.71
N ARG A 32 -17.10 10.61 10.00
CA ARG A 32 -18.08 10.23 11.02
C ARG A 32 -19.49 10.68 10.71
N HIS A 33 -19.66 11.92 10.25
CA HIS A 33 -20.95 12.45 9.88
C HIS A 33 -20.86 12.99 8.46
N PRO A 34 -21.79 12.65 7.56
CA PRO A 34 -23.02 11.87 7.78
C PRO A 34 -22.91 10.33 7.64
N TRP A 35 -21.72 9.75 7.43
CA TRP A 35 -21.60 8.35 6.96
C TRP A 35 -21.11 7.32 8.00
N ASP A 36 -21.03 7.69 9.27
CA ASP A 36 -20.74 6.79 10.40
C ASP A 36 -19.55 5.84 10.21
N PHE A 37 -18.45 6.36 9.63
CA PHE A 37 -17.23 5.59 9.34
C PHE A 37 -17.43 4.38 8.40
N LYS A 38 -18.40 4.45 7.48
CA LYS A 38 -18.60 3.45 6.43
C LYS A 38 -17.25 3.10 5.76
N PRO A 39 -16.90 1.80 5.65
CA PRO A 39 -15.70 1.40 4.91
C PRO A 39 -15.94 1.64 3.41
N ILE A 40 -15.07 2.43 2.78
CA ILE A 40 -15.24 2.85 1.38
C ILE A 40 -14.20 2.24 0.44
N GLY A 41 -13.11 1.71 0.99
CA GLY A 41 -12.07 1.07 0.19
C GLY A 41 -10.87 0.66 1.00
N GLU A 42 -9.84 0.19 0.31
CA GLU A 42 -8.59 -0.25 0.89
C GLU A 42 -7.40 0.39 0.16
N THR A 43 -6.32 0.65 0.90
CA THR A 43 -5.06 1.13 0.33
C THR A 43 -3.90 0.41 0.98
N ILE A 44 -2.77 0.40 0.27
CA ILE A 44 -1.58 -0.31 0.71
C ILE A 44 -0.42 0.65 0.99
N GLY A 45 0.22 0.48 2.13
CA GLY A 45 1.33 1.31 2.61
C GLY A 45 2.38 0.49 3.34
N GLU A 46 3.61 1.00 3.44
CA GLU A 46 4.66 0.35 4.23
C GLU A 46 4.62 0.79 5.70
N SER A 47 4.19 2.02 5.95
CA SER A 47 3.95 2.60 7.28
C SER A 47 2.82 3.61 7.23
N ASP A 48 2.37 4.09 8.39
CA ASP A 48 1.22 4.98 8.51
C ASP A 48 1.47 6.34 7.83
N GLU A 49 2.71 6.83 7.87
CA GLU A 49 3.13 8.08 7.22
C GLU A 49 2.96 8.03 5.70
N HIS A 50 3.07 6.84 5.09
CA HIS A 50 2.89 6.67 3.64
C HIS A 50 1.42 6.80 3.20
N ILE A 51 0.48 6.68 4.13
CA ILE A 51 -0.96 6.76 3.88
C ILE A 51 -1.46 8.21 4.05
N ILE A 52 -0.88 8.95 4.99
CA ILE A 52 -1.26 10.34 5.29
C ILE A 52 -1.08 11.21 4.04
N GLY A 53 -2.12 11.98 3.70
CA GLY A 53 -2.10 12.90 2.55
C GLY A 53 -2.51 12.28 1.21
N ARG A 54 -2.85 10.99 1.16
CA ARG A 54 -3.47 10.39 -0.04
C ARG A 54 -4.91 10.87 -0.19
N VAL A 55 -5.28 11.20 -1.43
CA VAL A 55 -6.68 11.44 -1.81
C VAL A 55 -7.24 10.16 -2.39
N TYR A 56 -8.38 9.71 -1.86
CA TYR A 56 -9.12 8.57 -2.39
C TYR A 56 -10.35 9.09 -3.13
N GLU A 57 -10.51 8.67 -4.37
CA GLU A 57 -11.61 9.07 -5.24
C GLU A 57 -12.45 7.85 -5.60
N MET A 58 -13.76 8.02 -5.57
CA MET A 58 -14.73 7.01 -6.01
C MET A 58 -16.00 7.72 -6.48
N THR A 59 -16.83 7.03 -7.24
CA THR A 59 -18.12 7.57 -7.67
C THR A 59 -19.15 7.48 -6.54
N GLN A 60 -20.14 8.37 -6.58
CA GLN A 60 -21.27 8.32 -5.63
C GLN A 60 -22.05 7.00 -5.76
N GLN A 61 -22.15 6.45 -6.97
CA GLN A 61 -22.79 5.16 -7.22
C GLN A 61 -22.07 4.02 -6.50
N GLU A 62 -20.74 3.94 -6.60
CA GLU A 62 -19.94 2.95 -5.86
C GLU A 62 -20.00 3.17 -4.35
N PHE A 63 -20.19 4.42 -3.91
CA PHE A 63 -20.29 4.76 -2.49
C PHE A 63 -21.63 4.30 -1.90
N ASP A 64 -22.73 4.52 -2.60
CA ASP A 64 -24.07 4.17 -2.14
C ASP A 64 -24.31 2.66 -2.19
N GLY A 65 -23.79 1.99 -3.24
CA GLY A 65 -23.90 0.54 -3.46
C GLY A 65 -24.83 0.19 -4.61
#